data_AF-A0AA39NDH4-F1
#
_entry.id   AF-A0AA39NDH4-F1
#
_cell.length_a   1.000
_cell.length_b   1.000
_cell.length_c   1.000
_cell.angle_alpha   90.00
_cell.angle_beta   90.00
_cell.angle_gamma   90.00
#
_symmetry.space_group_name_H-M   'P 1'
#
loop_
_entity.id
_entity.type
_entity.pdbx_description
1 polymer ?
#
loop_
_entity_poly.entity_id
_entity_poly.type
_entity_poly.pdbx_seq_one_letter_code
_entity_poly.pdbx_strand_id
1 'polypeptide(L)'
;MYENWVKEKAALRVQELKDTREKRRDAIIKKLEDLGYQHEISRIGVDIFEEHELVKRPAELTDRSWSNIRGELVQWMEETRASTRAHTLAYRQALAAGFLDLFVRSLGSQADTTKFPSVQDFFDFPVVKQILDCPNDYPVSIYTFRDIFPRMPQMLQRWCDNVIFHNQLLGIVGYTGPIFSLDLRHKAPS
;
A
#
# COMPACT_ATOMS: atom_id res chain seq x y z
N MET A 1 39.83 -10.85 41.93
CA MET A 1 39.14 -9.68 42.56
C MET A 1 39.04 -8.48 41.60
N TYR A 2 40.10 -8.08 40.87
CA TYR A 2 40.02 -6.98 39.88
C TYR A 2 39.09 -7.28 38.68
N GLU A 3 39.12 -8.51 38.16
CA GLU A 3 38.28 -8.89 37.00
C GLU A 3 36.78 -8.82 37.26
N ASN A 4 36.32 -9.14 38.47
CA ASN A 4 34.90 -9.06 38.83
C ASN A 4 34.42 -7.60 38.87
N TRP A 5 35.23 -6.70 39.43
CA TRP A 5 34.92 -5.27 39.46
C TRP A 5 34.82 -4.65 38.06
N VAL A 6 35.71 -5.03 37.14
CA VAL A 6 35.66 -4.59 35.73
C VAL A 6 34.39 -5.11 35.05
N LYS A 7 34.03 -6.38 35.27
CA LYS A 7 32.80 -6.97 34.72
C LYS A 7 31.53 -6.31 35.27
N GLU A 8 31.48 -6.06 36.57
CA GLU A 8 30.35 -5.37 37.22
C GLU A 8 30.20 -3.93 36.71
N LYS A 9 31.29 -3.17 36.61
CA LYS A 9 31.24 -1.82 36.01
C LYS A 9 30.80 -1.83 34.55
N ALA A 10 31.28 -2.78 33.75
CA ALA A 10 30.85 -2.92 32.36
C ALA A 10 29.36 -3.25 32.25
N ALA A 11 28.86 -4.16 33.09
CA ALA A 11 27.44 -4.53 33.14
C ALA A 11 26.55 -3.34 33.54
N LEU A 12 26.96 -2.58 34.58
CA LEU A 12 26.25 -1.35 34.98
C LEU A 12 26.21 -0.34 33.84
N ARG A 13 27.33 -0.15 33.13
CA ARG A 13 27.38 0.80 32.01
C ARG A 13 26.50 0.38 30.84
N VAL A 14 26.45 -0.91 30.53
CA VAL A 14 25.54 -1.46 29.51
C VAL A 14 24.08 -1.23 29.90
N GLN A 15 23.73 -1.45 31.17
CA GLN A 15 22.38 -1.21 31.67
C GLN A 15 22.00 0.28 31.59
N GLU A 16 22.88 1.20 32.04
CA GLU A 16 22.64 2.64 31.93
C GLU A 16 22.38 3.09 30.49
N LEU A 17 23.16 2.56 29.54
CA LEU A 17 23.00 2.87 28.12
C LEU A 17 21.69 2.32 27.58
N LYS A 18 21.28 1.12 28.01
CA LYS A 18 20.00 0.51 27.64
C LYS A 18 18.84 1.33 28.17
N ASP A 19 18.84 1.67 29.45
CA ASP A 19 17.79 2.49 30.09
C ASP A 19 17.67 3.86 29.40
N THR A 20 18.80 4.46 29.03
CA THR A 20 18.82 5.75 28.31
C THR A 20 18.21 5.62 26.92
N ARG A 21 18.46 4.52 26.21
CA ARG A 21 17.86 4.24 24.89
C ARG A 21 16.35 4.00 24.99
N GLU A 22 15.92 3.22 25.97
CA GLU A 22 14.49 2.95 26.20
C GLU A 22 13.72 4.25 26.51
N LYS A 23 14.23 5.07 27.44
CA LYS A 23 13.62 6.38 27.74
C LYS A 23 13.55 7.29 26.53
N ARG A 24 14.61 7.31 25.70
CA ARG A 24 14.62 8.09 24.47
C ARG A 24 13.58 7.57 23.48
N ARG A 25 13.54 6.26 23.25
CA ARG A 25 12.55 5.60 22.37
C ARG A 25 11.13 5.98 22.79
N ASP A 26 10.80 5.82 24.06
CA ASP A 26 9.45 6.08 24.57
C ASP A 26 9.07 7.55 24.43
N ALA A 27 10.01 8.47 24.65
CA ALA A 27 9.80 9.90 24.44
C ALA A 27 9.56 10.24 22.95
N ILE A 28 10.29 9.58 22.04
CA ILE A 28 10.10 9.75 20.59
C ILE A 28 8.74 9.19 20.15
N ILE A 29 8.38 7.98 20.62
CA ILE A 29 7.08 7.35 20.33
C ILE A 29 5.97 8.31 20.71
N LYS A 30 5.96 8.79 21.96
CA LYS A 30 4.94 9.73 22.44
C LYS A 30 4.82 10.97 21.55
N LYS A 31 5.95 11.59 21.17
CA LYS A 31 5.93 12.77 20.28
C LYS A 31 5.38 12.46 18.88
N LEU A 32 5.62 11.26 18.34
CA LEU A 32 5.09 10.84 17.05
C LEU A 32 3.60 10.45 17.14
N GLU A 33 3.17 9.85 18.25
CA GLU A 33 1.76 9.59 18.54
C GLU A 33 0.96 10.90 18.68
N ASP A 34 1.52 11.91 19.36
CA ASP A 34 0.93 13.25 19.44
C ASP A 34 0.76 13.90 18.05
N LEU A 35 1.55 13.45 17.06
CA LEU A 35 1.47 13.89 15.65
C LEU A 35 0.57 12.98 14.78
N GLY A 36 0.01 11.89 15.32
CA GLY A 36 -0.89 10.99 14.61
C GLY A 36 -0.21 9.83 13.87
N TYR A 37 1.00 9.42 14.26
CA TYR A 37 1.77 8.33 13.62
C TYR A 37 1.71 6.97 14.34
N GLN A 38 0.73 6.77 15.23
CA GLN A 38 0.51 5.53 16.00
C GLN A 38 0.50 4.30 15.07
N HIS A 39 -0.23 4.39 13.96
CA HIS A 39 -0.41 3.29 13.04
C HIS A 39 0.89 2.95 12.30
N GLU A 40 1.65 3.96 11.86
CA GLU A 40 2.95 3.76 11.23
C GLU A 40 3.97 3.13 12.18
N ILE A 41 4.00 3.56 13.45
CA ILE A 41 4.86 2.96 14.48
C ILE A 41 4.50 1.47 14.68
N SER A 42 3.21 1.17 14.83
CA SER A 42 2.74 -0.21 14.97
C SER A 42 3.07 -1.06 13.74
N ARG A 43 3.06 -0.47 12.54
CA ARG A 43 3.33 -1.15 11.27
C ARG A 43 4.82 -1.45 11.07
N ILE A 44 5.69 -0.51 11.44
CA ILE A 44 7.15 -0.70 11.41
C ILE A 44 7.56 -1.81 12.38
N GLY A 45 6.90 -1.87 13.54
CA GLY A 45 7.21 -2.82 14.59
C GLY A 45 8.35 -2.33 15.48
N VAL A 46 8.32 -2.82 16.73
CA VAL A 46 9.21 -2.33 17.79
C VAL A 46 10.68 -2.54 17.45
N ASP A 47 11.05 -3.72 16.95
CA ASP A 47 12.45 -4.07 16.67
C ASP A 47 13.10 -3.15 15.62
N ILE A 48 12.38 -2.87 14.52
CA ILE A 48 12.88 -2.00 13.45
C ILE A 48 12.92 -0.54 13.94
N PHE A 49 11.92 -0.14 14.71
CA PHE A 49 11.85 1.21 15.26
C PHE A 49 12.99 1.52 16.22
N GLU A 50 13.32 0.57 17.10
CA GLU A 50 14.42 0.68 18.05
C GLU A 50 15.78 0.82 17.37
N GLU A 51 15.98 0.13 16.26
CA GLU A 51 17.24 0.14 15.53
C GLU A 51 17.46 1.37 14.63
N HIS A 52 16.45 2.24 14.50
CA HIS A 52 16.56 3.48 13.73
C HIS A 52 17.66 4.39 14.30
N GLU A 53 18.50 4.96 13.43
CA GLU A 53 19.73 5.69 13.83
C GLU A 53 19.47 6.89 14.74
N LEU A 54 18.32 7.55 14.60
CA LEU A 54 17.91 8.67 15.46
C LEU A 54 17.32 8.22 16.81
N VAL A 55 16.84 6.97 16.89
CA VAL A 55 16.18 6.38 18.05
C VAL A 55 17.19 5.68 18.95
N LYS A 56 18.11 4.88 18.41
CA LYS A 56 19.10 4.11 19.21
C LYS A 56 20.23 4.93 19.84
N ARG A 57 20.28 6.25 19.62
CA ARG A 57 21.30 7.13 20.21
C ARG A 57 21.16 7.15 21.73
N PRO A 58 22.21 6.83 22.51
CA PRO A 58 22.15 6.84 23.97
C PRO A 58 22.29 8.27 24.51
N ALA A 59 21.27 9.09 24.27
CA ALA A 59 21.20 10.47 24.74
C ALA A 59 19.74 10.86 25.03
N GLU A 60 19.54 11.66 26.07
CA GLU A 60 18.21 12.14 26.43
C GLU A 60 17.56 12.95 25.28
N LEU A 61 16.25 12.80 25.13
CA LEU A 61 15.46 13.60 24.20
C LEU A 61 15.05 14.91 24.87
N THR A 62 15.68 16.00 24.46
CA THR A 62 15.33 17.37 24.88
C THR A 62 14.52 18.05 23.78
N ASP A 63 13.83 19.15 24.07
CA ASP A 63 13.06 19.87 23.03
C ASP A 63 13.95 20.35 21.87
N ARG A 64 15.19 20.73 22.17
CA ARG A 64 16.19 21.09 21.14
C ARG A 64 16.59 19.89 20.31
N SER A 65 16.90 18.75 20.93
CA SER A 65 17.32 17.56 20.17
C SER A 65 16.15 16.94 19.40
N TRP A 66 14.94 17.03 19.92
CA TRP A 66 13.70 16.70 19.20
C TRP A 66 13.54 17.56 17.95
N SER A 67 13.67 18.89 18.08
CA SER A 67 13.52 19.82 16.94
C SER A 67 14.48 19.50 15.79
N ASN A 68 15.69 19.03 16.11
CA ASN A 68 16.69 18.65 15.11
C ASN A 68 16.36 17.35 14.37
N ILE A 69 15.74 16.37 15.04
CA ILE A 69 15.48 15.04 14.46
C ILE A 69 14.04 14.88 13.93
N ARG A 70 13.13 15.78 14.32
CA ARG A 70 11.70 15.69 14.02
C ARG A 70 11.44 15.56 12.51
N GLY A 71 12.11 16.37 11.69
CA GLY A 71 11.88 16.39 10.25
C GLY A 71 12.15 15.02 9.60
N GLU A 72 13.29 14.42 9.94
CA GLU A 72 13.70 13.11 9.41
C GLU A 72 12.77 11.99 9.89
N LEU A 73 12.39 11.99 11.18
CA LEU A 73 11.44 10.99 11.70
C LEU A 73 10.05 11.13 11.06
N VAL A 74 9.56 12.36 10.87
CA VAL A 74 8.28 12.60 10.19
C VAL A 74 8.34 12.15 8.74
N GLN A 75 9.43 12.44 8.03
CA GLN A 75 9.63 11.97 6.67
C GLN A 75 9.59 10.44 6.62
N TRP A 76 10.29 9.77 7.52
CA TRP A 76 10.30 8.31 7.59
C TRP A 76 8.90 7.72 7.87
N MET A 77 8.10 8.37 8.73
CA MET A 77 6.70 7.96 8.95
C MET A 77 5.85 8.14 7.68
N GLU A 78 6.00 9.25 6.95
CA GLU A 78 5.26 9.47 5.70
C GLU A 78 5.66 8.48 4.60
N GLU A 79 6.95 8.13 4.49
CA GLU A 79 7.44 7.09 3.59
C GLU A 79 6.82 5.73 3.92
N THR A 80 6.77 5.39 5.21
CA THR A 80 6.11 4.17 5.71
C THR A 80 4.62 4.17 5.35
N ARG A 81 3.93 5.30 5.54
CA ARG A 81 2.52 5.48 5.20
C ARG A 81 2.27 5.35 3.70
N ALA A 82 3.12 5.93 2.87
CA ALA A 82 3.04 5.86 1.42
C ALA A 82 3.29 4.43 0.91
N SER A 83 4.32 3.76 1.41
CA SER A 83 4.63 2.36 1.10
C SER A 83 3.46 1.44 1.48
N THR A 84 2.88 1.64 2.66
CA THR A 84 1.70 0.88 3.10
C THR A 84 0.50 1.11 2.17
N ARG A 85 0.21 2.36 1.80
CA ARG A 85 -0.86 2.67 0.84
C ARG A 85 -0.64 1.99 -0.51
N ALA A 86 0.57 2.04 -1.05
CA ALA A 86 0.91 1.40 -2.31
C ALA A 86 0.75 -0.13 -2.24
N HIS A 87 1.23 -0.75 -1.16
CA HIS A 87 1.13 -2.20 -0.98
C HIS A 87 -0.32 -2.66 -0.81
N THR A 88 -1.12 -1.93 -0.03
CA THR A 88 -2.56 -2.19 0.13
C THR A 88 -3.31 -2.07 -1.19
N LEU A 89 -3.04 -1.02 -1.97
CA LEU A 89 -3.66 -0.83 -3.27
C LEU A 89 -3.29 -1.98 -4.24
N ALA A 90 -2.01 -2.32 -4.33
CA ALA A 90 -1.54 -3.41 -5.20
C ALA A 90 -2.19 -4.76 -4.80
N TYR A 91 -2.28 -5.05 -3.51
CA TYR A 91 -2.97 -6.24 -3.01
C TYR A 91 -4.44 -6.26 -3.42
N ARG A 92 -5.16 -5.14 -3.23
CA ARG A 92 -6.59 -5.05 -3.59
C ARG A 92 -6.82 -5.13 -5.10
N GLN A 93 -5.94 -4.54 -5.91
CA GLN A 93 -5.95 -4.68 -7.36
C GLN A 93 -5.75 -6.14 -7.79
N ALA A 94 -4.85 -6.87 -7.14
CA ALA A 94 -4.66 -8.30 -7.40
C ALA A 94 -5.92 -9.12 -7.05
N LEU A 95 -6.60 -8.80 -5.95
CA LEU A 95 -7.88 -9.43 -5.60
C LEU A 95 -8.97 -9.14 -6.63
N ALA A 96 -9.10 -7.89 -7.07
CA ALA A 96 -10.08 -7.50 -8.08
C ALA A 96 -9.81 -8.16 -9.44
N ALA A 97 -8.53 -8.22 -9.86
CA ALA A 97 -8.13 -8.91 -11.08
C ALA A 97 -8.41 -10.42 -11.00
N GLY A 98 -8.08 -11.06 -9.86
CA GLY A 98 -8.38 -12.46 -9.62
C GLY A 98 -9.89 -12.74 -9.60
N PHE A 99 -10.69 -11.84 -9.04
CA PHE A 99 -12.15 -11.92 -9.09
C PHE A 99 -12.69 -11.86 -10.53
N LEU A 100 -12.17 -10.95 -11.37
CA LEU A 100 -12.56 -10.86 -12.78
C LEU A 100 -12.21 -12.14 -13.54
N ASP A 101 -11.00 -12.68 -13.35
CA ASP A 101 -10.59 -13.94 -13.96
C ASP A 101 -11.49 -15.11 -13.54
N LEU A 102 -11.81 -15.23 -12.25
CA LEU A 102 -12.75 -16.24 -11.75
C LEU A 102 -14.15 -16.08 -12.36
N PHE A 103 -14.63 -14.84 -12.48
CA PHE A 103 -15.93 -14.55 -13.11
C PHE A 103 -15.94 -14.97 -14.58
N VAL A 104 -14.94 -14.57 -15.37
CA VAL A 104 -14.84 -14.93 -16.79
C VAL A 104 -14.79 -16.45 -16.98
N ARG A 105 -13.99 -17.14 -16.16
CA ARG A 105 -13.91 -18.61 -16.19
C ARG A 105 -15.23 -19.28 -15.84
N SER A 106 -16.02 -18.71 -14.94
CA SER A 106 -17.33 -19.26 -14.55
C SER A 106 -18.36 -19.25 -15.68
N LEU A 107 -18.19 -18.40 -16.69
CA LEU A 107 -19.04 -18.32 -17.87
C LEU A 107 -18.72 -19.41 -18.91
N GLY A 108 -17.63 -20.17 -18.71
CA GLY A 108 -17.21 -21.25 -19.59
C GLY A 108 -16.58 -20.78 -20.90
N SER A 109 -16.11 -21.75 -21.70
CA SER A 109 -15.30 -21.52 -22.92
C SER A 109 -16.03 -20.85 -24.09
N GLN A 110 -17.31 -20.50 -23.94
CA GLN A 110 -18.14 -19.83 -24.94
C GLN A 110 -18.26 -18.32 -24.70
N ALA A 111 -17.65 -17.81 -23.63
CA ALA A 111 -17.61 -16.39 -23.34
C ALA A 111 -16.75 -15.66 -24.39
N ASP A 112 -17.39 -14.75 -25.14
CA ASP A 112 -16.70 -13.87 -26.07
C ASP A 112 -15.85 -12.86 -25.29
N THR A 113 -14.54 -13.12 -25.21
CA THR A 113 -13.59 -12.31 -24.44
C THR A 113 -13.50 -10.87 -24.92
N THR A 114 -13.94 -10.56 -26.15
CA THR A 114 -13.98 -9.19 -26.68
C THR A 114 -15.05 -8.32 -26.01
N LYS A 115 -16.01 -8.94 -25.30
CA LYS A 115 -17.09 -8.26 -24.56
C LYS A 115 -16.75 -8.05 -23.09
N PHE A 116 -15.48 -8.21 -22.71
CA PHE A 116 -15.04 -8.01 -21.33
C PHE A 116 -14.09 -6.81 -21.23
N PRO A 117 -14.22 -6.02 -20.15
CA PRO A 117 -13.29 -4.94 -19.85
C PRO A 117 -11.89 -5.50 -19.63
N SER A 118 -10.87 -4.69 -19.92
CA SER A 118 -9.54 -4.96 -19.41
C SER A 118 -9.56 -4.90 -17.87
N VAL A 119 -8.50 -5.43 -17.24
CA VAL A 119 -8.34 -5.31 -15.77
C VAL A 119 -8.32 -3.84 -15.34
N GLN A 120 -7.74 -2.96 -16.17
CA GLN A 120 -7.70 -1.52 -15.90
C GLN A 120 -9.10 -0.90 -15.95
N ASP A 121 -9.87 -1.19 -16.99
CA ASP A 121 -11.26 -0.72 -17.10
C ASP A 121 -12.11 -1.21 -15.93
N PHE A 122 -11.87 -2.44 -15.47
CA PHE A 122 -12.57 -3.03 -14.34
C PHE A 122 -12.26 -2.30 -13.02
N PHE A 123 -11.04 -1.81 -12.82
CA PHE A 123 -10.69 -1.00 -11.65
C PHE A 123 -11.45 0.32 -11.61
N ASP A 124 -11.79 0.87 -12.77
CA ASP A 124 -12.53 2.12 -12.89
C ASP A 124 -14.05 1.95 -12.69
N PHE A 125 -14.55 0.72 -12.55
CA PHE A 125 -15.96 0.48 -12.23
C PHE A 125 -16.27 1.08 -10.86
N PRO A 126 -17.32 1.91 -10.69
CA PRO A 126 -17.57 2.64 -9.45
C PRO A 126 -17.57 1.78 -8.19
N VAL A 127 -18.15 0.57 -8.28
CA VAL A 127 -18.22 -0.36 -7.14
C VAL A 127 -16.85 -0.97 -6.82
N VAL A 128 -16.04 -1.25 -7.84
CA VAL A 128 -14.68 -1.78 -7.67
C VAL A 128 -13.76 -0.69 -7.12
N LYS A 129 -13.81 0.51 -7.70
CA LYS A 129 -13.07 1.68 -7.26
C LYS A 129 -13.33 2.02 -5.79
N GLN A 130 -14.59 1.96 -5.35
CA GLN A 130 -14.94 2.13 -3.93
C GLN A 130 -14.23 1.11 -3.01
N ILE A 131 -14.10 -0.15 -3.44
CA ILE A 131 -13.38 -1.17 -2.67
C ILE A 131 -11.86 -0.91 -2.67
N LEU A 132 -11.30 -0.47 -3.80
CA LEU A 132 -9.88 -0.13 -3.91
C LEU A 132 -9.53 1.06 -3.01
N ASP A 133 -10.39 2.08 -2.98
CA ASP A 133 -10.21 3.35 -2.27
C ASP A 133 -10.64 3.30 -0.78
N CYS A 134 -11.18 2.19 -0.29
CA CYS A 134 -11.55 2.04 1.12
C CYS A 134 -10.38 2.39 2.06
N PRO A 135 -10.64 2.87 3.29
CA PRO A 135 -9.58 3.05 4.29
C PRO A 135 -8.72 1.79 4.46
N ASN A 136 -7.43 1.95 4.74
CA ASN A 136 -6.50 0.82 4.91
C ASN A 136 -6.92 -0.14 6.04
N ASP A 137 -7.62 0.39 7.06
CA ASP A 137 -8.07 -0.36 8.23
C ASP A 137 -9.29 -1.26 7.91
N TYR A 138 -9.89 -1.09 6.72
CA TYR A 138 -10.97 -1.95 6.27
C TYR A 138 -10.42 -3.23 5.64
N PRO A 139 -10.71 -4.41 6.22
CA PRO A 139 -10.23 -5.68 5.68
C PRO A 139 -10.91 -5.97 4.35
N VAL A 140 -10.13 -5.95 3.27
CA VAL A 140 -10.59 -6.35 1.93
C VAL A 140 -10.08 -7.75 1.63
N SER A 141 -10.97 -8.64 1.22
CA SER A 141 -10.64 -9.99 0.79
C SER A 141 -11.38 -10.31 -0.51
N ILE A 142 -11.12 -11.49 -1.09
CA ILE A 142 -11.86 -11.94 -2.27
C ILE A 142 -13.37 -12.00 -2.02
N TYR A 143 -13.80 -12.26 -0.77
CA TYR A 143 -15.21 -12.30 -0.39
C TYR A 143 -15.89 -10.93 -0.42
N THR A 144 -15.13 -9.83 -0.28
CA THR A 144 -15.65 -8.47 -0.42
C THR A 144 -16.22 -8.24 -1.83
N PHE A 145 -15.75 -8.99 -2.83
CA PHE A 145 -16.25 -8.94 -4.20
C PHE A 145 -17.46 -9.85 -4.44
N ARG A 146 -17.87 -10.68 -3.46
CA ARG A 146 -19.03 -11.58 -3.60
C ARG A 146 -20.32 -10.83 -3.93
N ASP A 147 -20.52 -9.67 -3.32
CA ASP A 147 -21.72 -8.85 -3.52
C ASP A 147 -21.77 -8.18 -4.90
N ILE A 148 -20.60 -8.10 -5.58
CA ILE A 148 -20.50 -7.62 -6.95
C ILE A 148 -20.96 -8.70 -7.93
N PHE A 149 -20.71 -9.98 -7.63
CA PHE A 149 -20.94 -11.10 -8.55
C PHE A 149 -22.35 -11.11 -9.19
N PRO A 150 -23.47 -10.95 -8.45
CA PRO A 150 -24.80 -10.92 -9.07
C PRO A 150 -25.04 -9.70 -9.97
N ARG A 151 -24.30 -8.60 -9.75
CA ARG A 151 -24.42 -7.34 -10.51
C ARG A 151 -23.48 -7.30 -11.72
N MET A 152 -22.48 -8.18 -11.79
CA MET A 152 -21.48 -8.23 -12.86
C MET A 152 -22.08 -8.23 -14.27
N PRO A 153 -23.08 -9.07 -14.60
CA PRO A 153 -23.63 -9.08 -15.97
C PRO A 153 -24.19 -7.71 -16.40
N GLN A 154 -24.89 -7.02 -15.50
CA GLN A 154 -25.46 -5.70 -15.78
C GLN A 154 -24.38 -4.63 -15.92
N MET A 155 -23.32 -4.70 -15.10
CA MET A 155 -22.20 -3.77 -15.17
C MET A 155 -21.41 -3.93 -16.47
N LEU A 156 -21.14 -5.18 -16.88
CA LEU A 156 -20.47 -5.50 -18.13
C LEU A 156 -21.28 -5.04 -19.35
N GLN A 157 -22.60 -5.26 -19.33
CA GLN A 157 -23.47 -4.79 -20.41
C GLN A 157 -23.40 -3.27 -20.57
N ARG A 158 -23.50 -2.51 -19.46
CA ARG A 158 -23.39 -1.04 -19.48
C ARG A 158 -22.03 -0.57 -20.00
N TRP A 159 -20.95 -1.25 -19.63
CA TRP A 159 -19.63 -0.95 -20.14
C TRP A 159 -19.54 -1.19 -21.66
N CYS A 160 -20.02 -2.35 -22.13
CA CYS A 160 -20.09 -2.66 -23.56
C CYS A 160 -20.89 -1.61 -24.35
N ASP A 161 -22.07 -1.22 -23.86
CA ASP A 161 -22.92 -0.22 -24.52
C ASP A 161 -22.19 1.13 -24.63
N ASN A 162 -21.44 1.54 -23.60
CA ASN A 162 -20.65 2.77 -23.59
C ASN A 162 -19.45 2.72 -24.55
N VAL A 163 -18.73 1.59 -24.61
CA VAL A 163 -17.59 1.41 -25.52
C VAL A 163 -18.05 1.36 -26.98
N ILE A 164 -19.16 0.67 -27.26
CA ILE A 164 -19.77 0.62 -28.59
C ILE A 164 -20.24 2.01 -29.01
N PHE A 165 -20.89 2.77 -28.13
CA PHE A 165 -21.31 4.14 -28.40
C PHE A 165 -20.12 5.08 -28.67
N HIS A 166 -19.04 4.96 -27.89
CA HIS A 166 -17.82 5.73 -28.11
C HIS A 166 -17.18 5.43 -29.48
N ASN A 167 -17.09 4.16 -29.85
CA ASN A 167 -16.56 3.73 -31.15
C ASN A 167 -17.44 4.19 -32.32
N GLN A 168 -18.78 4.21 -32.15
CA GLN A 168 -19.70 4.74 -33.15
C GLN A 168 -19.55 6.25 -33.34
N LEU A 169 -19.35 7.02 -32.26
CA LEU A 169 -19.08 8.46 -32.36
C LEU A 169 -17.77 8.76 -33.08
N LEU A 170 -16.70 8.00 -32.82
CA LEU A 170 -15.42 8.16 -33.52
C LEU A 170 -15.52 7.84 -35.02
N GLY A 171 -16.34 6.85 -35.39
CA GLY A 171 -16.64 6.53 -36.79
C GLY A 171 -17.45 7.61 -37.52
N ILE A 172 -18.32 8.34 -36.81
CA ILE A 172 -19.10 9.45 -37.36
C ILE A 172 -18.27 10.73 -37.52
N VAL A 173 -17.30 10.97 -36.62
CA VAL A 173 -16.45 12.18 -36.64
C VAL A 173 -15.25 12.06 -37.60
N GLY A 174 -15.04 10.90 -38.24
CA GLY A 174 -14.01 10.72 -39.27
C GLY A 174 -12.58 10.90 -38.77
N TYR A 175 -12.32 10.66 -37.48
CA TYR A 175 -11.03 10.94 -36.86
C TYR A 175 -10.01 9.85 -37.22
N THR A 176 -9.09 10.14 -38.16
CA THR A 176 -7.94 9.29 -38.52
C THR A 176 -6.63 9.75 -37.83
N GLY A 177 -6.70 10.09 -36.54
CA GLY A 177 -5.51 10.37 -35.72
C GLY A 177 -4.99 9.09 -35.05
N PRO A 178 -3.71 9.01 -34.65
CA PRO A 178 -3.14 7.79 -34.13
C PRO A 178 -3.84 7.41 -32.83
N ILE A 179 -4.58 6.30 -32.91
CA ILE A 179 -5.02 5.48 -31.78
C ILE A 179 -3.79 5.26 -30.91
N PHE A 180 -3.95 5.40 -29.58
CA PHE A 180 -3.00 4.95 -28.57
C PHE A 180 -2.18 3.77 -29.11
N SER A 181 -0.92 4.02 -29.42
CA SER A 181 -0.01 2.96 -29.87
C SER A 181 0.18 2.01 -28.70
N LEU A 182 -0.58 0.92 -28.69
CA LEU A 182 -0.18 -0.30 -28.00
C LEU A 182 1.10 -0.77 -28.70
N ASP A 183 2.25 -0.38 -28.15
CA ASP A 183 3.55 -0.90 -28.56
C ASP A 183 3.59 -2.41 -28.21
N LEU A 184 3.08 -3.23 -29.14
CA LEU A 184 3.23 -4.67 -29.12
C LEU A 184 4.68 -5.03 -29.46
N ARG A 185 5.61 -4.80 -28.52
CA ARG A 185 6.90 -5.49 -28.53
C ARG A 185 6.70 -6.92 -28.06
N HIS A 186 6.38 -7.81 -29.00
CA HIS A 186 6.69 -9.22 -28.85
C HIS A 186 8.06 -9.48 -29.49
N LYS A 187 9.10 -9.50 -28.65
CA LYS A 187 10.38 -10.12 -28.98
C LYS A 187 10.31 -11.55 -28.47
N ALA A 188 10.07 -12.51 -29.38
CA ALA A 188 10.23 -13.93 -29.08
C ALA A 188 11.73 -14.28 -28.94
N PRO A 189 12.12 -15.18 -28.03
CA PRO A 189 13.49 -15.66 -27.92
C PRO A 189 13.82 -16.65 -29.04
N SER A 190 15.06 -16.60 -29.54
CA SER A 190 15.70 -17.69 -30.29
C SER A 190 16.28 -18.72 -29.34
#